data_AF-A0AAV9XG69-F1
#
_entry.id   AF-A0AAV9XG69-F1
#
_cell.length_a   1.000
_cell.length_b   1.000
_cell.length_c   1.000
_cell.angle_alpha   90.00
_cell.angle_beta   90.00
_cell.angle_gamma   90.00
#
_symmetry.space_group_name_H-M   'P 1'
#
loop_
_entity.id
_entity.type
_entity.pdbx_description
1 polymer ?
#
loop_
_entity_poly.entity_id
_entity_poly.type
_entity_poly.pdbx_seq_one_letter_code
_entity_poly.pdbx_strand_id
1 'polypeptide(L)'
;MSDIINANPTILNASDLPTRHSESRKKQSSSAYIADSISRLPSSKTLLHDPFATTPGEDSAYSSGASDQDDNEDEAAIDDIDEQEIYDLISTISDPEHPLSLGELAVINLPHIHVTHGTPTPTNLHPMSHVLVEITPTINHCSLATVIGLGVRVRLEQALPPRFRIDVRIREGTHQSTDQVNKQLNDKERVAAACENETLMGVLSNMLATCK
;
A
#
# COMPACT_ATOMS: atom_id res chain seq x y z
N MET A 1 -8.39 22.74 -34.90
CA MET A 1 -9.16 21.51 -34.68
C MET A 1 -8.60 20.93 -33.40
N SER A 2 -9.44 20.82 -32.38
CA SER A 2 -9.07 20.46 -31.01
C SER A 2 -8.99 18.94 -30.94
N ASP A 3 -7.81 18.37 -31.16
CA ASP A 3 -7.65 16.92 -31.19
C ASP A 3 -7.77 16.38 -29.75
N ILE A 4 -8.84 15.64 -29.48
CA ILE A 4 -9.13 15.05 -28.17
C ILE A 4 -8.24 13.81 -28.01
N ILE A 5 -7.19 13.89 -27.17
CA ILE A 5 -6.18 12.82 -27.03
C ILE A 5 -6.67 11.66 -26.12
N ASN A 6 -7.92 11.72 -25.64
CA ASN A 6 -8.58 10.65 -24.89
C ASN A 6 -10.11 10.75 -25.01
N ALA A 7 -10.64 10.75 -26.25
CA ALA A 7 -12.07 10.98 -26.51
C ALA A 7 -13.01 9.91 -25.94
N ASN A 8 -12.44 8.81 -25.45
CA ASN A 8 -13.16 7.72 -24.84
C ASN A 8 -12.28 7.19 -23.69
N PRO A 9 -12.30 7.83 -22.49
CA PRO A 9 -11.52 7.35 -21.36
C PRO A 9 -11.89 5.89 -21.09
N THR A 10 -10.89 5.03 -20.96
CA THR A 10 -11.11 3.63 -20.62
C THR A 10 -11.72 3.57 -19.23
N ILE A 11 -13.02 3.34 -19.17
CA ILE A 11 -13.71 3.11 -17.89
C ILE A 11 -13.43 1.67 -17.47
N LEU A 12 -12.68 1.52 -16.38
CA LEU A 12 -12.43 0.24 -15.75
C LEU A 12 -13.52 -0.03 -14.72
N ASN A 13 -13.96 -1.29 -14.58
CA ASN A 13 -14.81 -1.65 -13.46
C ASN A 13 -13.98 -1.62 -12.17
N ALA A 14 -14.59 -1.23 -11.05
CA ALA A 14 -13.93 -1.25 -9.74
C ALA A 14 -13.28 -2.61 -9.40
N SER A 15 -13.85 -3.72 -9.88
CA SER A 15 -13.31 -5.08 -9.68
C SER A 15 -12.07 -5.40 -10.52
N ASP A 16 -11.84 -4.66 -11.61
CA ASP A 16 -10.73 -4.87 -12.55
C ASP A 16 -9.52 -3.98 -12.23
N LEU A 17 -9.62 -3.14 -11.19
CA LEU A 17 -8.50 -2.31 -10.76
C LEU A 17 -7.37 -3.19 -10.20
N PRO A 18 -6.09 -2.84 -10.46
CA PRO A 18 -4.96 -3.49 -9.83
C PRO A 18 -5.13 -3.41 -8.32
N THR A 19 -5.33 -4.57 -7.68
CA THR A 19 -5.44 -4.67 -6.22
C THR A 19 -4.37 -5.61 -5.71
N ARG A 20 -3.92 -5.36 -4.47
CA ARG A 20 -3.07 -6.30 -3.74
C ARG A 20 -3.84 -7.62 -3.55
N HIS A 21 -3.70 -8.55 -4.49
CA HIS A 21 -4.20 -9.91 -4.31
C HIS A 21 -3.54 -10.46 -3.04
N SER A 22 -4.35 -10.76 -2.03
CA SER A 22 -3.88 -11.25 -0.73
C SER A 22 -3.35 -12.69 -0.85
N GLU A 23 -2.32 -12.93 -1.64
CA GLU A 23 -1.63 -14.23 -1.63
C GLU A 23 -0.95 -14.47 -0.27
N SER A 24 -0.67 -13.41 0.49
CA SER A 24 -0.17 -13.47 1.87
C SER A 24 -1.20 -13.89 2.93
N ARG A 25 -2.51 -13.93 2.62
CA ARG A 25 -3.56 -14.35 3.60
C ARG A 25 -4.00 -15.81 3.47
N LYS A 26 -3.43 -16.57 2.53
CA LYS A 26 -3.63 -18.02 2.41
C LYS A 26 -2.41 -18.80 2.94
N LYS A 27 -1.93 -18.50 4.16
CA LYS A 27 -1.31 -19.55 4.98
C LYS A 27 -2.43 -20.29 5.69
N GLN A 28 -2.43 -21.61 5.54
CA GLN A 28 -3.54 -22.52 5.80
C GLN A 28 -4.11 -22.37 7.21
N SER A 29 -5.44 -22.31 7.28
CA SER A 29 -6.20 -22.62 8.49
C SER A 29 -5.67 -23.93 9.09
N SER A 30 -4.96 -23.81 10.21
CA SER A 30 -4.33 -24.89 10.96
C SER A 30 -5.33 -25.76 11.73
N SER A 31 -6.61 -25.76 11.35
CA SER A 31 -7.62 -26.64 11.96
C SER A 31 -7.58 -28.07 11.41
N ALA A 32 -7.01 -28.28 10.21
CA ALA A 32 -6.98 -29.59 9.56
C ALA A 32 -5.88 -30.54 10.10
N TYR A 33 -4.82 -30.00 10.71
CA TYR A 33 -3.67 -30.81 11.16
C TYR A 33 -3.84 -31.42 12.57
N ILE A 34 -4.73 -30.87 13.40
CA ILE A 34 -4.99 -31.42 14.74
C ILE A 34 -5.74 -32.75 14.64
N ALA A 35 -6.61 -32.92 13.65
CA ALA A 35 -7.36 -34.18 13.46
C ALA A 35 -6.48 -35.36 13.01
N ASP A 36 -5.40 -35.12 12.24
CA ASP A 36 -4.52 -36.20 11.74
C ASP A 36 -3.49 -36.68 12.78
N SER A 37 -3.28 -35.91 13.85
CA SER A 37 -2.32 -36.25 14.93
C SER A 37 -2.96 -37.11 16.02
N ILE A 38 -4.28 -37.01 16.23
CA ILE A 38 -5.02 -37.81 17.23
C ILE A 38 -5.19 -39.26 16.75
N SER A 39 -5.22 -39.50 15.44
CA SER A 39 -5.42 -40.84 14.85
C SER A 39 -4.16 -41.72 14.84
N ARG A 40 -2.99 -41.16 15.16
CA ARG A 40 -1.68 -41.85 15.08
C ARG A 40 -1.06 -42.23 16.43
N LEU A 41 -1.83 -42.17 17.52
CA LEU A 41 -1.39 -42.65 18.83
C LEU A 41 -1.48 -44.19 18.89
N PRO A 42 -0.39 -44.92 19.17
CA PRO A 42 -0.45 -46.36 19.40
C PRO A 42 -1.22 -46.68 20.69
N SER A 43 -2.12 -47.66 20.60
CA SER A 43 -2.89 -48.17 21.72
C SER A 43 -1.99 -49.01 22.64
N SER A 44 -1.50 -48.41 23.73
CA SER A 44 -0.69 -49.12 24.73
C SER A 44 -1.23 -48.84 26.12
N LYS A 45 -1.91 -49.86 26.64
CA LYS A 45 -2.35 -50.02 28.03
C LYS A 45 -1.15 -49.89 28.97
N THR A 46 -1.14 -48.91 29.86
CA THR A 46 -0.55 -48.99 31.23
C THR A 46 -0.67 -47.61 31.93
N LEU A 47 -1.85 -47.27 32.43
CA LEU A 47 -2.02 -46.26 33.48
C LEU A 47 -2.36 -46.98 34.78
N LEU A 48 -1.34 -47.54 35.42
CA LEU A 48 -1.37 -47.91 36.84
C LEU A 48 0.06 -47.81 37.37
N HIS A 49 0.42 -46.68 37.98
CA HIS A 49 1.54 -46.64 38.90
C HIS A 49 1.18 -45.83 40.14
N ASP A 50 1.18 -46.53 41.28
CA ASP A 50 0.89 -46.06 42.63
C ASP A 50 2.10 -45.25 43.18
N PRO A 51 1.89 -44.04 43.72
CA PRO A 51 2.96 -43.15 44.20
C PRO A 51 3.60 -43.53 45.55
N PHE A 52 3.28 -44.67 46.18
CA PHE A 52 3.84 -45.03 47.50
C PHE A 52 4.88 -46.18 47.53
N ALA A 53 5.33 -46.68 46.38
CA ALA A 53 6.37 -47.72 46.35
C ALA A 53 7.77 -47.13 46.59
N THR A 54 8.31 -47.35 47.80
CA THR A 54 9.69 -47.03 48.16
C THR A 54 10.62 -48.15 47.69
N THR A 55 11.58 -47.86 46.82
CA THR A 55 12.75 -48.73 46.55
C THR A 55 14.04 -47.92 46.59
N PRO A 56 15.07 -48.35 47.36
CA PRO A 56 16.35 -47.66 47.46
C PRO A 56 17.34 -48.22 46.42
N GLY A 57 18.10 -47.32 45.79
CA GLY A 57 19.35 -47.66 45.12
C GLY A 57 19.44 -47.26 43.65
N GLU A 58 20.51 -46.53 43.36
CA GLU A 58 21.34 -46.68 42.15
C GLU A 58 21.04 -45.76 40.93
N ASP A 59 21.87 -44.71 40.86
CA ASP A 59 22.71 -44.28 39.74
C ASP A 59 22.10 -43.89 38.38
N SER A 60 22.44 -42.66 38.00
CA SER A 60 22.87 -42.24 36.66
C SER A 60 21.82 -41.69 35.68
N ALA A 61 22.34 -40.75 34.88
CA ALA A 61 21.78 -40.13 33.68
C ALA A 61 20.74 -39.02 33.91
N TYR A 62 21.30 -37.82 34.11
CA TYR A 62 20.79 -36.60 33.50
C TYR A 62 20.32 -36.88 32.06
N SER A 63 19.06 -36.62 31.77
CA SER A 63 18.60 -36.45 30.39
C SER A 63 17.78 -35.18 30.37
N SER A 64 18.48 -34.15 29.90
CA SER A 64 18.09 -32.76 29.79
C SER A 64 16.80 -32.59 28.98
N GLY A 65 16.02 -31.60 29.42
CA GLY A 65 14.71 -31.26 28.91
C GLY A 65 14.64 -31.14 27.39
N ALA A 66 13.50 -31.59 26.88
CA ALA A 66 12.99 -31.19 25.59
C ALA A 66 12.90 -29.66 25.54
N SER A 67 13.80 -29.05 24.80
CA SER A 67 13.63 -27.68 24.32
C SER A 67 12.81 -27.76 23.04
N ASP A 68 11.49 -27.58 23.19
CA ASP A 68 10.65 -27.10 22.10
C ASP A 68 11.13 -25.69 21.75
N GLN A 69 12.05 -25.64 20.78
CA GLN A 69 12.53 -24.41 20.19
C GLN A 69 11.52 -23.97 19.13
N ASP A 70 10.43 -23.37 19.59
CA ASP A 70 9.49 -22.64 18.74
C ASP A 70 10.06 -21.23 18.51
N ASP A 71 11.16 -21.15 17.75
CA ASP A 71 11.70 -19.90 17.23
C ASP A 71 10.81 -19.42 16.08
N ASN A 72 9.57 -19.04 16.39
CA ASN A 72 8.78 -18.14 15.54
C ASN A 72 9.23 -16.71 15.80
N GLU A 73 10.48 -16.41 15.44
CA GLU A 73 10.92 -15.05 15.15
C GLU A 73 10.36 -14.68 13.77
N ASP A 74 9.03 -14.51 13.67
CA ASP A 74 8.45 -13.63 12.65
C ASP A 74 8.85 -12.20 13.06
N GLU A 75 10.14 -11.88 12.91
CA GLU A 75 10.61 -10.50 12.79
C GLU A 75 9.88 -9.97 11.56
N ALA A 76 8.73 -9.34 11.79
CA ALA A 76 7.93 -8.72 10.75
C ALA A 76 8.82 -7.69 10.07
N ALA A 77 9.51 -8.10 9.01
CA ALA A 77 10.27 -7.23 8.15
C ALA A 77 9.33 -6.07 7.82
N ILE A 78 9.77 -4.86 8.16
CA ILE A 78 9.00 -3.65 7.86
C ILE A 78 8.93 -3.61 6.34
N ASP A 79 7.78 -3.98 5.78
CA ASP A 79 7.54 -3.87 4.36
C ASP A 79 7.62 -2.38 3.99
N ASP A 80 8.54 -2.05 3.10
CA ASP A 80 8.64 -0.71 2.55
C ASP A 80 7.43 -0.41 1.64
N ILE A 81 7.10 0.87 1.50
CA ILE A 81 5.94 1.33 0.72
C ILE A 81 6.21 1.11 -0.78
N ASP A 82 5.49 0.19 -1.40
CA ASP A 82 5.63 -0.15 -2.82
C ASP A 82 4.72 0.70 -3.73
N GLU A 83 4.90 0.58 -5.05
CA GLU A 83 4.07 1.28 -6.05
C GLU A 83 2.58 0.92 -5.93
N GLN A 84 2.26 -0.30 -5.51
CA GLN A 84 0.89 -0.78 -5.36
C GLN A 84 0.21 -0.09 -4.17
N GLU A 85 0.90 0.08 -3.05
CA GLU A 85 0.38 0.83 -1.91
C GLU A 85 0.10 2.29 -2.28
N ILE A 86 1.00 2.92 -3.04
CA ILE A 86 0.75 4.26 -3.57
C ILE A 86 -0.49 4.28 -4.47
N TYR A 87 -0.65 3.30 -5.35
CA TYR A 87 -1.83 3.18 -6.21
C TYR A 87 -3.12 3.03 -5.40
N ASP A 88 -3.13 2.14 -4.41
CA ASP A 88 -4.29 1.90 -3.55
C ASP A 88 -4.71 3.17 -2.79
N LEU A 89 -3.75 4.01 -2.37
CA LEU A 89 -4.00 5.27 -1.65
C LEU A 89 -4.68 6.35 -2.50
N ILE A 90 -4.43 6.38 -3.81
CA ILE A 90 -4.84 7.47 -4.71
C ILE A 90 -5.90 7.04 -5.74
N SER A 91 -6.02 5.75 -6.04
CA SER A 91 -6.97 5.21 -7.00
C SER A 91 -8.42 5.52 -6.63
N THR A 92 -8.74 5.55 -5.33
CA THR A 92 -10.09 5.79 -4.81
C THR A 92 -10.51 7.25 -4.78
N ILE A 93 -9.60 8.20 -5.05
CA ILE A 93 -9.93 9.63 -5.11
C ILE A 93 -11.05 9.82 -6.13
N SER A 94 -12.09 10.58 -5.79
CA SER A 94 -13.17 10.89 -6.71
C SER A 94 -12.79 12.02 -7.67
N ASP A 95 -13.23 11.88 -8.92
CA ASP A 95 -13.13 12.95 -9.90
C ASP A 95 -14.09 14.12 -9.54
N PRO A 96 -13.70 15.39 -9.75
CA PRO A 96 -14.55 16.53 -9.42
C PRO A 96 -15.73 16.73 -10.39
N GLU A 97 -15.71 16.13 -11.59
CA GLU A 97 -16.78 16.24 -12.59
C GLU A 97 -17.60 14.95 -12.74
N HIS A 98 -17.01 13.80 -12.43
CA HIS A 98 -17.62 12.50 -12.63
C HIS A 98 -17.84 11.73 -11.31
N PRO A 99 -18.91 10.93 -11.18
CA PRO A 99 -19.16 10.09 -10.01
C PRO A 99 -18.29 8.83 -9.98
N LEU A 100 -17.09 8.89 -10.57
CA LEU A 100 -16.14 7.80 -10.72
C LEU A 100 -14.82 8.18 -10.06
N SER A 101 -14.05 7.17 -9.66
CA SER A 101 -12.72 7.35 -9.10
C SER A 101 -11.65 7.56 -10.18
N LEU A 102 -10.52 8.15 -9.80
CA LEU A 102 -9.40 8.38 -10.70
C LEU A 102 -8.80 7.06 -11.23
N GLY A 103 -8.89 5.98 -10.45
CA GLY A 103 -8.54 4.64 -10.91
C GLY A 103 -9.49 4.12 -11.99
N GLU A 104 -10.80 4.26 -11.79
CA GLU A 104 -11.82 3.82 -12.77
C GLU A 104 -11.75 4.60 -14.08
N LEU A 105 -11.38 5.88 -14.05
CA LEU A 105 -11.20 6.71 -15.24
C LEU A 105 -9.84 6.53 -15.94
N ALA A 106 -9.02 5.59 -15.47
CA ALA A 106 -7.64 5.39 -15.93
C ALA A 106 -6.79 6.67 -15.90
N VAL A 107 -7.14 7.60 -15.00
CA VAL A 107 -6.40 8.85 -14.77
C VAL A 107 -5.09 8.54 -14.05
N ILE A 108 -5.15 7.57 -13.13
CA ILE A 108 -4.01 7.01 -12.42
C ILE A 108 -3.84 5.56 -12.85
N ASN A 109 -2.61 5.16 -13.18
CA ASN A 109 -2.27 3.80 -13.57
C ASN A 109 -1.06 3.33 -12.79
N LEU A 110 -1.09 2.09 -12.28
CA LEU A 110 0.02 1.45 -11.60
C LEU A 110 1.38 1.54 -12.34
N PRO A 111 1.49 1.28 -13.66
CA PRO A 111 2.76 1.39 -14.37
C PRO A 111 3.34 2.81 -14.45
N HIS A 112 2.56 3.83 -14.10
CA HIS A 112 2.95 5.24 -14.11
C HIS A 112 3.29 5.76 -12.70
N ILE A 113 3.42 4.85 -11.73
CA ILE A 113 3.82 5.15 -10.37
C ILE A 113 5.22 4.55 -10.17
N HIS A 114 6.13 5.36 -9.64
CA HIS A 114 7.49 4.93 -9.37
C HIS A 114 7.88 5.33 -7.96
N VAL A 115 8.31 4.35 -7.16
CA VAL A 115 8.82 4.61 -5.82
C VAL A 115 10.31 4.32 -5.78
N THR A 116 11.09 5.23 -5.20
CA THR A 116 12.53 5.08 -5.03
C THR A 116 12.87 5.27 -3.56
N HIS A 117 13.31 4.19 -2.91
CA HIS A 117 13.76 4.23 -1.53
C HIS A 117 15.22 4.62 -1.46
N GLY A 118 15.54 5.51 -0.51
CA GLY A 118 16.93 5.81 -0.19
C GLY A 118 17.58 4.61 0.49
N THR A 119 18.89 4.43 0.30
CA THR A 119 19.64 3.37 0.97
C THR A 119 19.98 3.80 2.40
N PRO A 120 19.65 3.00 3.44
CA PRO A 120 20.00 3.33 4.80
C PRO A 120 21.52 3.30 4.96
N THR A 121 22.06 4.34 5.60
CA THR A 121 23.49 4.47 5.88
C THR A 121 23.71 4.50 7.39
N PRO A 122 24.88 4.10 7.91
CA PRO A 122 25.13 4.11 9.36
C PRO A 122 24.99 5.49 10.01
N THR A 123 25.01 6.57 9.23
CA THR A 123 24.78 7.96 9.68
C THR A 123 23.34 8.42 9.48
N ASN A 124 22.56 7.74 8.64
CA ASN A 124 21.17 8.07 8.35
C ASN A 124 20.33 6.80 8.19
N LEU A 125 19.67 6.42 9.29
CA LEU A 125 18.83 5.24 9.36
C LEU A 125 17.53 5.39 8.54
N HIS A 126 17.11 6.62 8.27
CA HIS A 126 15.86 6.90 7.57
C HIS A 126 16.07 7.87 6.39
N PRO A 127 16.59 7.37 5.26
CA PRO A 127 16.89 8.19 4.10
C PRO A 127 15.62 8.70 3.43
N MET A 128 15.75 9.82 2.72
CA MET A 128 14.63 10.38 1.96
C MET A 128 14.26 9.43 0.82
N SER A 129 12.96 9.19 0.68
CA SER A 129 12.40 8.42 -0.43
C SER A 129 11.71 9.35 -1.42
N HIS A 130 11.55 8.92 -2.66
CA HIS A 130 10.93 9.70 -3.73
C HIS A 130 9.76 8.91 -4.34
N VAL A 131 8.62 9.57 -4.51
CA VAL A 131 7.43 9.02 -5.18
C VAL A 131 7.14 9.91 -6.38
N LEU A 132 7.19 9.32 -7.57
CA LEU A 132 6.78 9.96 -8.81
C LEU A 132 5.45 9.35 -9.27
N VAL A 133 4.45 10.20 -9.50
CA VAL A 133 3.15 9.79 -10.05
C VAL A 133 2.88 10.56 -11.34
N GLU A 134 2.74 9.84 -12.44
CA GLU A 134 2.33 10.41 -13.73
C GLU A 134 0.84 10.18 -13.97
N ILE A 135 0.13 11.28 -14.15
CA ILE A 135 -1.33 11.34 -14.31
C ILE A 135 -1.66 11.56 -15.78
N THR A 136 -2.69 10.87 -16.26
CA THR A 136 -3.24 11.05 -17.61
C THR A 136 -4.64 11.69 -17.52
N PRO A 137 -4.78 13.01 -17.73
CA PRO A 137 -6.08 13.66 -17.63
C PRO A 137 -7.06 13.12 -18.68
N THR A 138 -8.34 13.06 -18.32
CA THR A 138 -9.43 12.61 -19.20
C THR A 138 -9.65 13.58 -20.37
N ILE A 139 -9.38 14.88 -20.18
CA ILE A 139 -9.55 15.93 -21.18
C ILE A 139 -8.30 16.80 -21.27
N ASN A 140 -7.83 17.03 -22.50
CA ASN A 140 -6.54 17.67 -22.82
C ASN A 140 -6.54 19.22 -22.78
N HIS A 141 -7.68 19.83 -22.48
CA HIS A 141 -7.86 21.28 -22.30
C HIS A 141 -8.35 21.65 -20.90
N CYS A 142 -8.34 20.70 -19.97
CA CYS A 142 -9.01 20.88 -18.69
C CYS A 142 -8.12 21.65 -17.70
N SER A 143 -8.68 22.67 -17.05
CA SER A 143 -8.09 23.32 -15.87
C SER A 143 -8.11 22.40 -14.64
N LEU A 144 -8.98 21.38 -14.65
CA LEU A 144 -9.07 20.39 -13.57
C LEU A 144 -7.88 19.45 -13.54
N ALA A 145 -7.06 19.37 -14.60
CA ALA A 145 -5.84 18.58 -14.55
C ALA A 145 -4.91 19.05 -13.42
N THR A 146 -4.87 20.36 -13.16
CA THR A 146 -4.14 20.93 -12.01
C THR A 146 -4.82 20.58 -10.68
N VAL A 147 -6.15 20.59 -10.61
CA VAL A 147 -6.92 20.25 -9.39
C VAL A 147 -6.76 18.78 -9.03
N ILE A 148 -6.84 17.90 -10.02
CA ILE A 148 -6.59 16.46 -9.88
C ILE A 148 -5.16 16.21 -9.41
N GLY A 149 -4.17 16.83 -10.06
CA GLY A 149 -2.76 16.72 -9.63
C GLY A 149 -2.53 17.22 -8.20
N LEU A 150 -3.20 18.31 -7.81
CA LEU A 150 -3.16 18.83 -6.45
C LEU A 150 -3.83 17.87 -5.45
N GLY A 151 -4.97 17.28 -5.80
CA GLY A 151 -5.65 16.28 -4.97
C GLY A 151 -4.82 15.04 -4.72
N VAL A 152 -4.17 14.50 -5.76
CA VAL A 152 -3.23 13.38 -5.62
C VAL A 152 -2.07 13.76 -4.72
N ARG A 153 -1.47 14.95 -4.93
CA ARG A 153 -0.35 15.43 -4.12
C ARG A 153 -0.74 15.57 -2.64
N VAL A 154 -1.84 16.25 -2.36
CA VAL A 154 -2.34 16.45 -0.98
C VAL A 154 -2.67 15.12 -0.32
N ARG A 155 -3.30 14.18 -1.04
CA ARG A 155 -3.60 12.84 -0.52
C ARG A 155 -2.33 12.11 -0.09
N LEU A 156 -1.31 12.10 -0.94
CA LEU A 156 -0.04 11.44 -0.64
C LEU A 156 0.71 12.16 0.49
N GLU A 157 0.68 13.49 0.55
CA GLU A 157 1.30 14.26 1.64
C GLU A 157 0.62 13.98 2.99
N GLN A 158 -0.68 13.67 3.00
CA GLN A 158 -1.42 13.28 4.22
C GLN A 158 -1.23 11.81 4.61
N ALA A 159 -1.10 10.92 3.63
CA ALA A 159 -1.02 9.48 3.86
C ALA A 159 0.42 8.98 4.13
N LEU A 160 1.42 9.61 3.51
CA LEU A 160 2.81 9.16 3.60
C LEU A 160 3.59 9.87 4.70
N PRO A 161 4.58 9.20 5.32
CA PRO A 161 5.49 9.85 6.25
C PRO A 161 6.28 11.00 5.60
N PRO A 162 6.64 12.07 6.33
CA PRO A 162 7.32 13.27 5.78
C PRO A 162 8.69 13.02 5.13
N ARG A 163 9.24 11.79 5.23
CA ARG A 163 10.47 11.36 4.56
C ARG A 163 10.31 11.21 3.04
N PHE A 164 9.07 11.11 2.55
CA PHE A 164 8.76 10.96 1.13
C PHE A 164 8.68 12.31 0.44
N ARG A 165 9.43 12.47 -0.64
CA ARG A 165 9.29 13.58 -1.58
C ARG A 165 8.32 13.16 -2.67
N ILE A 166 7.20 13.86 -2.75
CA ILE A 166 6.12 13.57 -3.69
C ILE A 166 6.28 14.49 -4.90
N ASP A 167 6.35 13.89 -6.09
CA ASP A 167 6.39 14.55 -7.38
C ASP A 167 5.21 14.05 -8.22
N VAL A 168 4.33 14.97 -8.60
CA VAL A 168 3.13 14.67 -9.39
C VAL A 168 3.23 15.40 -10.70
N ARG A 169 3.11 14.66 -11.80
CA ARG A 169 3.26 15.18 -13.16
C ARG A 169 2.13 14.71 -14.05
N ILE A 170 1.79 15.51 -15.04
CA ILE A 170 1.01 15.10 -16.19
C ILE A 170 1.96 14.43 -17.18
N ARG A 171 1.54 13.28 -17.69
CA ARG A 171 2.28 12.51 -18.69
C ARG A 171 2.40 13.31 -19.99
N GLU A 172 3.59 13.29 -20.58
CA GLU A 172 3.86 14.01 -21.82
C GLU A 172 2.92 13.57 -22.96
N GLY A 173 2.47 14.54 -23.76
CA GLY A 173 1.56 14.30 -24.89
C GLY A 173 0.10 14.05 -24.51
N THR A 174 -0.28 14.10 -23.22
CA THR A 174 -1.67 13.89 -22.77
C THR A 174 -2.44 15.19 -22.52
N HIS A 175 -1.75 16.33 -22.36
CA HIS A 175 -2.35 17.65 -22.17
C HIS A 175 -1.58 18.72 -22.96
N GLN A 176 -2.30 19.73 -23.47
CA GLN A 176 -1.69 20.76 -24.33
C GLN A 176 -0.77 21.73 -23.59
N SER A 177 -0.92 21.83 -22.27
CA SER A 177 -0.14 22.70 -21.39
C SER A 177 0.60 21.89 -20.32
N THR A 178 1.04 20.68 -20.67
CA THR A 178 1.73 19.74 -19.76
C THR A 178 2.86 20.43 -18.99
N ASP A 179 3.77 21.15 -19.67
CA ASP A 179 4.91 21.82 -19.02
C ASP A 179 4.47 22.89 -18.02
N GLN A 180 3.44 23.67 -18.37
CA GLN A 180 2.92 24.73 -17.53
C GLN A 180 2.25 24.16 -16.28
N VAL A 181 1.47 23.09 -16.43
CA VAL A 181 0.80 22.44 -15.30
C VAL A 181 1.84 21.73 -14.41
N ASN A 182 2.78 20.99 -14.98
CA ASN A 182 3.86 20.34 -14.23
C ASN A 182 4.70 21.36 -13.44
N LYS A 183 4.96 22.53 -14.02
CA LYS A 183 5.64 23.62 -13.31
C LYS A 183 4.81 24.16 -12.14
N GLN A 184 3.49 24.28 -12.31
CA GLN A 184 2.60 24.72 -11.22
C GLN A 184 2.52 23.69 -10.09
N LEU A 185 2.44 22.40 -10.41
CA LEU A 185 2.37 21.32 -9.42
C LEU A 185 3.69 21.15 -8.64
N ASN A 186 4.82 21.45 -9.28
CA ASN A 186 6.15 21.38 -8.66
C ASN A 186 6.55 22.66 -7.89
N ASP A 187 5.82 23.75 -8.05
CA ASP A 187 6.06 24.99 -7.30
C ASP A 187 5.46 24.86 -5.89
N LYS A 188 6.33 24.74 -4.90
CA LYS A 188 5.94 24.53 -3.50
C LYS A 188 5.20 25.72 -2.91
N GLU A 189 5.57 26.95 -3.27
CA GLU A 189 4.93 28.15 -2.75
C GLU A 189 3.52 28.28 -3.34
N ARG A 190 3.38 27.98 -4.64
CA ARG A 190 2.06 27.96 -5.29
C ARG A 190 1.13 26.90 -4.73
N VAL A 191 1.65 25.69 -4.47
CA VAL A 191 0.84 24.62 -3.88
C VAL A 191 0.44 24.94 -2.45
N ALA A 192 1.34 25.50 -1.65
CA ALA A 192 1.00 25.96 -0.30
C ALA A 192 -0.11 27.02 -0.32
N ALA A 193 0.00 28.02 -1.20
CA ALA A 193 -1.02 29.05 -1.36
C ALA A 193 -2.37 28.49 -1.86
N ALA A 194 -2.35 27.44 -2.69
CA ALA A 194 -3.57 26.77 -3.13
C ALA A 194 -4.26 26.01 -1.99
N CYS A 195 -3.50 25.41 -1.08
CA CYS A 195 -4.01 24.76 0.13
C CYS A 195 -4.59 25.75 1.16
N GLU A 196 -4.23 27.03 1.11
CA GLU A 196 -4.84 28.09 1.94
C GLU A 196 -6.13 28.65 1.33
N ASN A 197 -6.44 28.33 0.07
CA ASN A 197 -7.65 28.78 -0.59
C ASN A 197 -8.84 27.88 -0.20
N GLU A 198 -9.76 28.41 0.61
CA GLU A 198 -10.94 27.68 1.11
C GLU A 198 -11.82 27.07 0.00
N THR A 199 -11.94 27.74 -1.15
CA THR A 199 -12.75 27.22 -2.27
C THR A 199 -12.09 25.99 -2.90
N LEU A 200 -10.78 26.06 -3.15
CA LEU A 200 -10.03 24.93 -3.68
C LEU A 200 -10.00 23.78 -2.68
N MET A 201 -9.78 24.07 -1.40
CA MET A 201 -9.83 23.06 -0.34
C MET A 201 -11.20 22.41 -0.20
N GLY A 202 -12.29 23.13 -0.42
CA GLY A 202 -13.63 22.55 -0.46
C GLY A 202 -13.78 21.51 -1.58
N VAL A 203 -13.29 21.83 -2.79
CA VAL A 203 -13.29 20.88 -3.91
C VAL A 203 -12.39 19.68 -3.62
N LEU A 204 -11.17 19.91 -3.12
CA LEU A 204 -10.23 18.84 -2.77
C LEU A 204 -10.80 17.93 -1.67
N SER A 205 -11.40 18.50 -0.63
CA SER A 205 -12.04 17.73 0.44
C SER A 205 -13.14 16.80 -0.09
N ASN A 206 -13.97 17.29 -1.03
CA ASN A 206 -14.98 16.46 -1.67
C ASN A 206 -14.38 15.33 -2.50
N MET A 207 -13.31 15.60 -3.24
CA MET A 207 -12.57 14.57 -4.00
C MET A 207 -11.96 13.51 -3.08
N LEU A 208 -11.45 13.92 -1.92
CA LEU A 208 -10.79 13.06 -0.95
C LEU A 208 -11.77 12.33 -0.01
N ALA A 209 -13.04 12.72 0.02
CA ALA A 209 -14.04 12.15 0.94
C ALA A 209 -14.29 10.64 0.74
N THR A 210 -13.98 10.13 -0.46
CA THR A 210 -14.12 8.72 -0.83
C THR A 210 -12.86 7.89 -0.58
N CYS A 211 -11.75 8.54 -0.19
CA CYS A 211 -10.51 7.86 0.14
C CYS A 211 -10.65 7.07 1.45
N LYS A 212 -10.13 5.84 1.45
CA LYS A 212 -10.13 4.95 2.62
C LYS A 212 -8.80 5.00 3.38
#